data_AF-A0A9E3CC62-F1
#
_entry.id   AF-A0A9E3CC62-F1
#
_cell.length_a   1.000
_cell.length_b   1.000
_cell.length_c   1.000
_cell.angle_alpha   90.00
_cell.angle_beta   90.00
_cell.angle_gamma   90.00
#
_symmetry.space_group_name_H-M   'P 1'
#
loop_
_entity.id
_entity.type
_entity.pdbx_description
1 polymer ?
#
loop_
_entity_poly.entity_id
_entity_poly.type
_entity_poly.pdbx_seq_one_letter_code
_entity_poly.pdbx_strand_id
1 'polypeptide(L)'
;GQTPGKRQLGLRVIRDGGFPINIYAAIVRNLLRVVDGMPVITFGLIVAGMAGHEEGLAALGGLSILISLGFMLFSARYQRLGDFIAGTMVVKQRAPRVPTLEALAPPPRVLPEHLAPYALADIGRHVYEMTVPEYRAVRHYIDRRWQLPPLVQQTAAMRLAVPLMQRLGIRPPEGVLRVNYADFLEYLAVAFEQYRGVK
;
A
#
# COMPACT_ATOMS: atom_id res chain seq x y z
N GLY A 1 -0.11 17.81 1.18
CA GLY A 1 1.08 18.59 1.61
C GLY A 1 1.62 18.09 2.93
N GLN A 2 2.87 18.42 3.27
CA GLN A 2 3.54 18.01 4.52
C GLN A 2 4.15 19.23 5.21
N THR A 3 3.79 19.44 6.48
CA THR A 3 4.48 20.40 7.36
C THR A 3 5.66 19.71 8.04
N PRO A 4 6.67 20.45 8.56
CA PRO A 4 7.87 19.86 9.16
C PRO A 4 7.59 18.78 10.23
N GLY A 5 6.66 19.04 11.15
CA GLY A 5 6.25 18.05 12.16
C GLY A 5 5.51 16.84 11.58
N LYS A 6 4.70 17.02 10.52
CA LYS A 6 4.06 15.90 9.82
C LYS A 6 5.09 15.04 9.09
N ARG A 7 6.16 15.66 8.55
CA ARG A 7 7.27 14.96 7.89
C ARG A 7 8.08 14.12 8.88
N GLN A 8 8.35 14.63 10.09
CA GLN A 8 9.01 13.87 11.15
C GLN A 8 8.18 12.66 11.60
N LEU A 9 6.85 12.75 11.57
CA LEU A 9 5.92 11.67 11.93
C LEU A 9 5.52 10.74 10.77
N GLY A 10 6.06 10.96 9.56
CA GLY A 10 5.70 10.16 8.37
C GLY A 10 4.26 10.36 7.91
N LEU A 11 3.65 11.50 8.22
CA LEU A 11 2.27 11.82 7.89
C LEU A 11 2.20 12.69 6.63
N ARG A 12 1.27 12.38 5.72
CA ARG A 12 0.99 13.19 4.53
C ARG A 12 -0.49 13.50 4.44
N VAL A 13 -0.82 14.75 4.10
CA VAL A 13 -2.21 15.11 3.78
C VAL A 13 -2.45 14.94 2.27
N ILE A 14 -3.46 14.17 1.93
CA ILE A 14 -3.96 13.93 0.56
C ILE A 14 -5.43 14.37 0.47
N ARG A 15 -5.95 14.58 -0.74
CA ARG A 15 -7.40 14.75 -0.94
C ARG A 15 -8.11 13.42 -1.08
N ASP A 16 -9.41 13.42 -0.89
CA ASP A 16 -10.28 12.31 -1.24
C ASP A 16 -10.03 11.94 -2.72
N GLY A 17 -9.60 10.70 -2.97
CA GLY A 17 -9.14 10.23 -4.28
C GLY A 17 -7.62 10.21 -4.50
N GLY A 18 -6.79 10.57 -3.52
CA GLY A 18 -5.33 10.41 -3.57
C GLY A 18 -4.56 11.54 -4.27
N PHE A 19 -5.26 12.57 -4.76
CA PHE A 19 -4.65 13.69 -5.47
C PHE A 19 -3.91 14.67 -4.55
N PRO A 20 -2.88 15.39 -5.08
CA PRO A 20 -2.22 16.45 -4.33
C PRO A 20 -3.19 17.59 -3.97
N ILE A 21 -2.92 18.25 -2.84
CA ILE A 21 -3.72 19.39 -2.36
C ILE A 21 -3.52 20.61 -3.28
N ASN A 22 -4.60 21.30 -3.63
CA ASN A 22 -4.57 22.56 -4.39
C ASN A 22 -4.42 23.73 -3.40
N ILE A 23 -3.87 24.84 -3.88
CA ILE A 23 -3.69 26.11 -3.18
C ILE A 23 -4.99 26.57 -2.51
N TYR A 24 -6.14 26.50 -3.21
CA TYR A 24 -7.44 26.85 -2.63
C TYR A 24 -7.80 26.00 -1.40
N ALA A 25 -7.66 24.67 -1.50
CA ALA A 25 -7.92 23.78 -0.36
C ALA A 25 -6.93 24.02 0.80
N ALA A 26 -5.69 24.41 0.50
CA ALA A 26 -4.71 24.77 1.51
C ALA A 26 -5.07 26.08 2.23
N ILE A 27 -5.56 27.09 1.49
CA ILE A 27 -6.00 28.40 2.03
C ILE A 27 -7.26 28.23 2.86
N VAL A 28 -8.30 27.54 2.34
CA VAL A 28 -9.55 27.27 3.07
C VAL A 28 -9.27 26.55 4.39
N ARG A 29 -8.41 25.53 4.36
CA ARG A 29 -8.00 24.83 5.59
C ARG A 29 -7.23 25.73 6.56
N ASN A 30 -6.42 26.67 6.07
CA ASN A 30 -5.67 27.59 6.94
C ASN A 30 -6.58 28.67 7.54
N LEU A 31 -7.57 29.14 6.79
CA LEU A 31 -8.54 30.13 7.26
C LEU A 31 -9.52 29.51 8.28
N LEU A 32 -10.02 28.30 7.99
CA LEU A 32 -10.85 27.55 8.95
C LEU A 32 -10.05 27.10 10.17
N ARG A 33 -8.72 27.01 10.09
CA ARG A 33 -7.87 26.74 11.26
C ARG A 33 -7.81 27.92 12.24
N VAL A 34 -8.15 29.15 11.81
CA VAL A 34 -8.35 30.29 12.72
C VAL A 34 -9.63 30.08 13.54
N VAL A 35 -10.67 29.55 12.91
CA VAL A 35 -11.91 29.12 13.57
C VAL A 35 -11.66 27.90 14.46
N ASP A 36 -10.82 26.95 14.05
CA ASP A 36 -10.41 25.82 14.92
C ASP A 36 -9.33 26.20 15.95
N GLY A 37 -8.76 27.42 15.89
CA GLY A 37 -7.82 28.02 16.85
C GLY A 37 -8.50 28.56 18.10
N MET A 38 -9.84 28.41 18.15
CA MET A 38 -10.73 28.78 19.25
C MET A 38 -10.25 28.40 20.65
N PRO A 39 -9.45 27.35 20.94
CA PRO A 39 -9.00 27.09 22.30
C PRO A 39 -8.21 28.24 22.94
N VAL A 40 -7.39 28.97 22.17
CA VAL A 40 -6.58 30.08 22.72
C VAL A 40 -7.43 31.32 22.98
N ILE A 41 -8.27 31.70 22.01
CA ILE A 41 -9.15 32.86 22.11
C ILE A 41 -10.21 32.63 23.19
N THR A 42 -10.78 31.42 23.22
CA THR A 42 -11.80 31.05 24.18
C THR A 42 -11.27 30.92 25.60
N PHE A 43 -10.07 30.33 25.77
CA PHE A 43 -9.42 30.31 27.07
C PHE A 43 -9.13 31.73 27.57
N GLY A 44 -8.69 32.63 26.67
CA GLY A 44 -8.53 34.05 27.00
C GLY A 44 -9.83 34.73 27.46
N LEU A 45 -10.97 34.45 26.81
CA LEU A 45 -12.27 35.00 27.22
C LEU A 45 -12.76 34.46 28.57
N ILE A 46 -12.52 33.18 28.86
CA ILE A 46 -12.86 32.57 30.15
C ILE A 46 -11.99 33.17 31.26
N VAL A 47 -10.68 33.26 31.04
CA VAL A 47 -9.74 33.84 32.01
C VAL A 47 -10.06 35.32 32.25
N ALA A 48 -10.34 36.08 31.20
CA ALA A 48 -10.73 37.49 31.30
C ALA A 48 -12.07 37.67 32.03
N GLY A 49 -13.08 36.84 31.71
CA GLY A 49 -14.38 36.88 32.38
C GLY A 49 -14.31 36.49 33.86
N MET A 50 -13.51 35.47 34.20
CA MET A 50 -13.27 35.08 35.59
C MET A 50 -12.46 36.13 36.37
N ALA A 51 -11.47 36.77 35.74
CA ALA A 51 -10.68 37.83 36.36
C ALA A 51 -11.47 39.14 36.55
N GLY A 52 -12.40 39.44 35.64
CA GLY A 52 -13.25 40.62 35.69
C GLY A 52 -14.55 40.47 36.48
N HIS A 53 -14.84 39.28 37.04
CA HIS A 53 -16.16 38.92 37.60
C HIS A 53 -17.34 39.16 36.63
N GLU A 54 -17.06 39.17 35.33
CA GLU A 54 -18.08 39.31 34.29
C GLU A 54 -18.53 37.92 33.84
N GLU A 55 -19.59 37.42 34.49
CA GLU A 55 -20.13 36.09 34.23
C GLU A 55 -20.53 35.89 32.75
N GLY A 56 -20.96 36.97 32.07
CA GLY A 56 -21.33 36.93 30.66
C GLY A 56 -20.17 36.57 29.73
N LEU A 57 -18.96 37.08 29.99
CA LEU A 57 -17.79 36.83 29.14
C LEU A 57 -17.26 35.40 29.32
N ALA A 58 -17.28 34.91 30.57
CA ALA A 58 -16.93 33.54 30.89
C ALA A 58 -17.94 32.52 30.31
N ALA A 59 -19.24 32.85 30.33
CA ALA A 59 -20.29 32.01 29.75
C ALA A 59 -20.19 31.92 28.23
N LEU A 60 -19.89 33.02 27.53
CA LEU A 60 -19.65 33.02 26.08
C LEU A 60 -18.44 32.16 25.70
N GLY A 61 -17.37 32.23 26.49
CA GLY A 61 -16.22 31.36 26.32
C GLY A 61 -16.53 29.88 26.62
N GLY A 62 -17.29 29.58 27.67
CA GLY A 62 -17.73 28.22 27.95
C GLY A 62 -18.57 27.62 26.82
N LEU A 63 -19.50 28.40 26.26
CA LEU A 63 -20.40 27.99 25.18
C LEU A 63 -19.63 27.67 23.88
N SER A 64 -18.60 28.44 23.53
CA SER A 64 -17.79 28.17 22.33
C SER A 64 -16.95 26.89 22.46
N ILE A 65 -16.46 26.54 23.66
CA ILE A 65 -15.82 25.22 23.91
C ILE A 65 -16.84 24.09 23.73
N LEU A 66 -18.04 24.22 24.28
CA LEU A 66 -19.07 23.18 24.18
C LEU A 66 -19.48 22.94 22.73
N ILE A 67 -19.68 24.01 21.95
CA ILE A 67 -19.98 23.90 20.51
C ILE A 67 -18.81 23.24 19.76
N SER A 68 -17.57 23.64 20.04
CA SER A 68 -16.37 23.11 19.38
C SER A 68 -16.12 21.63 19.72
N LEU A 69 -16.26 21.26 20.99
CA LEU A 69 -16.13 19.90 21.48
C LEU A 69 -17.27 19.02 20.96
N GLY A 70 -18.50 19.55 20.95
CA GLY A 70 -19.65 18.89 20.34
C GLY A 70 -19.41 18.56 18.87
N PHE A 71 -18.91 19.50 18.08
CA PHE A 71 -18.59 19.26 16.67
C PHE A 71 -17.50 18.17 16.48
N MET A 72 -16.49 18.15 17.36
CA MET A 72 -15.44 17.12 17.34
C MET A 72 -15.96 15.74 17.75
N LEU A 73 -16.87 15.66 18.72
CA LEU A 73 -17.45 14.41 19.24
C LEU A 73 -18.51 13.79 18.32
N PHE A 74 -19.30 14.61 17.61
CA PHE A 74 -20.34 14.13 16.70
C PHE A 74 -19.85 13.83 15.27
N SER A 75 -18.59 14.14 14.95
CA SER A 75 -17.96 13.79 13.67
C SER A 75 -17.36 12.37 13.73
N ALA A 76 -17.99 11.42 13.04
CA ALA A 76 -17.70 9.98 13.04
C ALA A 76 -16.27 9.57 12.58
N ARG A 77 -15.35 10.52 12.34
CA ARG A 77 -13.98 10.27 11.88
C ARG A 77 -12.90 11.06 12.62
N TYR A 78 -13.22 11.73 13.73
CA TYR A 78 -12.29 12.62 14.45
C TYR A 78 -11.61 13.67 13.52
N GLN A 79 -12.34 14.11 12.48
CA GLN A 79 -11.85 15.09 11.51
C GLN A 79 -12.21 16.50 12.00
N ARG A 80 -11.26 17.44 11.94
CA ARG A 80 -11.55 18.86 12.18
C ARG A 80 -12.45 19.39 11.07
N LEU A 81 -13.29 20.38 11.37
CA LEU A 81 -14.18 21.02 10.39
C LEU A 81 -13.41 21.47 9.13
N GLY A 82 -12.19 21.98 9.31
CA GLY A 82 -11.29 22.35 8.22
C GLY A 82 -10.79 21.19 7.34
N ASP A 83 -10.66 19.97 7.88
CA ASP A 83 -10.28 18.79 7.08
C ASP A 83 -11.47 18.22 6.30
N PHE A 84 -12.69 18.33 6.88
CA PHE A 84 -13.94 17.91 6.26
C PHE A 84 -14.34 18.80 5.08
N ILE A 85 -14.36 20.13 5.27
CA ILE A 85 -14.72 21.09 4.20
C ILE A 85 -13.68 21.05 3.06
N ALA A 86 -12.41 20.83 3.37
CA ALA A 86 -11.35 20.78 2.37
C ALA A 86 -11.25 19.42 1.63
N GLY A 87 -12.04 18.41 2.02
CA GLY A 87 -11.99 17.06 1.45
C GLY A 87 -10.60 16.44 1.57
N THR A 88 -9.96 16.61 2.73
CA THR A 88 -8.58 16.14 2.94
C THR A 88 -8.47 15.10 4.04
N MET A 89 -7.64 14.09 3.80
CA MET A 89 -7.34 13.04 4.77
C MET A 89 -5.84 13.00 5.07
N VAL A 90 -5.50 12.81 6.34
CA VAL A 90 -4.13 12.52 6.78
C VAL A 90 -3.89 11.03 6.68
N VAL A 91 -2.93 10.64 5.85
CA VAL A 91 -2.47 9.26 5.73
C VAL A 91 -1.07 9.12 6.31
N LYS A 92 -0.83 8.02 7.02
CA LYS A 92 0.51 7.63 7.44
C LYS A 92 1.20 6.96 6.26
N GLN A 93 2.21 7.61 5.69
CA GLN A 93 3.06 6.97 4.71
C GLN A 93 3.93 5.95 5.44
N ARG A 94 3.80 4.66 5.10
CA ARG A 94 4.89 3.73 5.34
C ARG A 94 6.09 4.27 4.57
N ALA A 95 7.21 4.48 5.25
CA ALA A 95 8.45 4.87 4.60
C ALA A 95 8.68 3.91 3.42
N PRO A 96 9.02 4.41 2.21
CA PRO A 96 9.46 3.54 1.14
C PRO A 96 10.62 2.71 1.70
N ARG A 97 10.40 1.40 1.82
CA ARG A 97 11.42 0.46 2.26
C ARG A 97 12.48 0.54 1.17
N VAL A 98 13.55 1.31 1.42
CA VAL A 98 14.73 1.29 0.55
C VAL A 98 15.15 -0.17 0.55
N PRO A 99 15.08 -0.87 -0.59
CA PRO A 99 15.45 -2.27 -0.62
C PRO A 99 16.90 -2.32 -0.12
N THR A 100 17.15 -3.09 0.94
CA THR A 100 18.51 -3.43 1.35
C THR A 100 19.28 -3.90 0.12
N LEU A 101 20.60 -3.74 0.05
CA LEU A 101 21.39 -4.31 -1.05
C LEU A 101 21.09 -5.82 -1.24
N GLU A 102 20.76 -6.52 -0.15
CA GLU A 102 20.24 -7.90 -0.14
C GLU A 102 18.83 -8.08 -0.74
N ALA A 103 17.96 -7.07 -0.65
CA ALA A 103 16.64 -7.06 -1.30
C ALA A 103 16.70 -6.60 -2.77
N LEU A 104 17.79 -5.96 -3.18
CA LEU A 104 18.14 -5.74 -4.59
C LEU A 104 18.85 -6.95 -5.19
N ALA A 105 19.49 -7.78 -4.36
CA ALA A 105 19.98 -9.07 -4.80
C ALA A 105 18.77 -9.92 -5.22
N PRO A 106 18.75 -10.46 -6.45
CA PRO A 106 17.69 -11.37 -6.83
C PRO A 106 17.66 -12.52 -5.81
N PRO A 107 16.47 -12.96 -5.36
CA PRO A 107 16.36 -14.08 -4.43
C PRO A 107 17.13 -15.29 -5.00
N PRO A 108 17.76 -16.11 -4.15
CA PRO A 108 18.58 -17.22 -4.60
C PRO A 108 17.76 -18.13 -5.53
N ARG A 109 18.28 -18.31 -6.75
CA ARG A 109 17.59 -18.93 -7.90
C ARG A 109 17.69 -20.44 -7.88
N VAL A 110 17.42 -21.00 -6.72
CA VAL A 110 17.54 -22.43 -6.46
C VAL A 110 16.18 -23.04 -6.67
N LEU A 111 16.15 -24.12 -7.44
CA LEU A 111 14.97 -24.95 -7.54
C LEU A 111 14.62 -25.44 -6.13
N PRO A 112 13.37 -25.27 -5.65
CA PRO A 112 12.97 -25.79 -4.35
C PRO A 112 13.39 -27.25 -4.17
N GLU A 113 13.73 -27.66 -2.96
CA GLU A 113 14.30 -29.00 -2.70
C GLU A 113 13.41 -30.14 -3.22
N HIS A 114 12.09 -29.98 -3.12
CA HIS A 114 11.11 -30.94 -3.66
C HIS A 114 11.07 -31.01 -5.19
N LEU A 115 11.58 -29.99 -5.87
CA LEU A 115 11.71 -29.93 -7.33
C LEU A 115 13.13 -30.22 -7.81
N ALA A 116 14.13 -30.23 -6.92
CA ALA A 116 15.53 -30.53 -7.24
C ALA A 116 15.76 -31.86 -8.00
N PRO A 117 14.98 -32.94 -7.79
CA PRO A 117 15.11 -34.18 -8.57
C PRO A 117 14.79 -34.03 -10.06
N TYR A 118 14.04 -32.99 -10.45
CA TYR A 118 13.68 -32.73 -11.84
C TYR A 118 14.80 -31.90 -12.49
N ALA A 119 15.68 -32.55 -13.24
CA ALA A 119 16.78 -31.88 -13.92
C ALA A 119 16.27 -30.81 -14.90
N LEU A 120 16.85 -29.60 -14.87
CA LEU A 120 16.50 -28.49 -15.77
C LEU A 120 16.92 -28.75 -17.23
N ALA A 121 17.71 -29.80 -17.45
CA ALA A 121 18.32 -30.18 -18.72
C ALA A 121 17.30 -30.50 -19.84
N ASP A 122 16.15 -31.07 -19.50
CA ASP A 122 15.18 -31.57 -20.50
C ASP A 122 14.40 -30.44 -21.20
N ILE A 123 14.34 -29.25 -20.61
CA ILE A 123 13.45 -28.18 -21.08
C ILE A 123 14.20 -26.96 -21.59
N GLY A 124 15.52 -26.92 -21.45
CA GLY A 124 16.35 -25.78 -21.80
C GLY A 124 16.09 -25.20 -23.19
N ARG A 125 15.92 -26.05 -24.21
CA ARG A 125 15.63 -25.60 -25.59
C ARG A 125 14.28 -24.90 -25.73
N HIS A 126 13.23 -25.44 -25.13
CA HIS A 126 11.87 -24.87 -25.21
C HIS A 126 11.72 -23.61 -24.36
N VAL A 127 12.50 -23.51 -23.28
CA VAL A 127 12.52 -22.35 -22.39
C VAL A 127 13.08 -21.09 -23.08
N TYR A 128 13.98 -21.23 -24.07
CA TYR A 128 14.45 -20.09 -24.88
C TYR A 128 13.33 -19.42 -25.69
N GLU A 129 12.31 -20.19 -26.08
CA GLU A 129 11.14 -19.74 -26.85
C GLU A 129 10.10 -18.99 -25.99
N MET A 130 10.27 -19.00 -24.66
CA MET A 130 9.43 -18.21 -23.77
C MET A 130 9.74 -16.72 -23.95
N THR A 131 8.68 -15.92 -24.09
CA THR A 131 8.80 -14.47 -24.27
C THR A 131 8.97 -13.77 -22.93
N VAL A 132 9.55 -12.57 -22.94
CA VAL A 132 9.71 -11.76 -21.72
C VAL A 132 8.37 -11.44 -21.03
N PRO A 133 7.27 -11.11 -21.76
CA PRO A 133 5.96 -10.91 -21.13
C PRO A 133 5.42 -12.16 -20.43
N GLU A 134 5.62 -13.35 -21.02
CA GLU A 134 5.19 -14.61 -20.40
C GLU A 134 5.96 -14.90 -19.14
N TYR A 135 7.29 -14.74 -19.18
CA TYR A 135 8.12 -14.89 -18.00
C TYR A 135 7.69 -13.93 -16.89
N ARG A 136 7.41 -12.66 -17.22
CA ARG A 136 6.91 -11.69 -16.24
C ARG A 136 5.56 -12.09 -15.66
N ALA A 137 4.66 -12.66 -16.46
CA ALA A 137 3.36 -13.14 -15.96
C ALA A 137 3.54 -14.30 -14.96
N VAL A 138 4.42 -15.25 -15.29
CA VAL A 138 4.78 -16.37 -14.40
C VAL A 138 5.42 -15.86 -13.11
N ARG A 139 6.41 -14.97 -13.22
CA ARG A 139 7.10 -14.38 -12.07
C ARG A 139 6.14 -13.61 -11.15
N HIS A 140 5.26 -12.79 -11.74
CA HIS A 140 4.27 -12.03 -10.99
C HIS A 140 3.27 -12.93 -10.24
N TYR A 141 2.89 -14.06 -10.84
CA TYR A 141 2.09 -15.07 -10.15
C TYR A 141 2.86 -15.67 -8.95
N ILE A 142 4.10 -16.12 -9.14
CA ILE A 142 4.92 -16.74 -8.09
C ILE A 142 5.12 -15.78 -6.91
N ASP A 143 5.47 -14.52 -7.18
CA ASP A 143 5.73 -13.52 -6.13
C ASP A 143 4.48 -13.19 -5.29
N ARG A 144 3.28 -13.40 -5.84
CA ARG A 144 2.00 -13.09 -5.17
C ARG A 144 1.18 -14.31 -4.77
N ARG A 145 1.60 -15.53 -5.09
CA ARG A 145 0.80 -16.75 -4.86
C ARG A 145 0.33 -16.89 -3.41
N TRP A 146 1.21 -16.59 -2.46
CA TRP A 146 0.94 -16.68 -1.01
C TRP A 146 -0.07 -15.64 -0.50
N GLN A 147 -0.42 -14.63 -1.31
CA GLN A 147 -1.44 -13.63 -0.99
C GLN A 147 -2.84 -14.06 -1.48
N LEU A 148 -2.92 -15.11 -2.29
CA LEU A 148 -4.18 -15.59 -2.88
C LEU A 148 -4.76 -16.75 -2.04
N PRO A 149 -6.10 -16.90 -1.98
CA PRO A 149 -6.71 -18.11 -1.41
C PRO A 149 -6.27 -19.39 -2.14
N PRO A 150 -6.14 -20.55 -1.46
CA PRO A 150 -5.59 -21.77 -2.05
C PRO A 150 -6.28 -22.24 -3.35
N LEU A 151 -7.61 -22.13 -3.43
CA LEU A 151 -8.38 -22.50 -4.63
C LEU A 151 -8.10 -21.56 -5.82
N VAL A 152 -7.90 -20.27 -5.52
CA VAL A 152 -7.57 -19.25 -6.53
C VAL A 152 -6.15 -19.44 -7.03
N GLN A 153 -5.22 -19.84 -6.16
CA GLN A 153 -3.85 -20.18 -6.55
C GLN A 153 -3.85 -21.28 -7.62
N GLN A 154 -4.55 -22.40 -7.37
CA GLN A 154 -4.63 -23.51 -8.33
C GLN A 154 -5.26 -23.09 -9.66
N THR A 155 -6.36 -22.34 -9.60
CA THR A 155 -7.06 -21.87 -10.81
C THR A 155 -6.19 -20.92 -11.63
N ALA A 156 -5.51 -19.97 -10.98
CA ALA A 156 -4.61 -19.04 -11.63
C ALA A 156 -3.37 -19.75 -12.21
N ALA A 157 -2.79 -20.69 -11.46
CA ALA A 157 -1.68 -21.51 -11.93
C ALA A 157 -2.06 -22.28 -13.18
N MET A 158 -3.20 -22.98 -13.18
CA MET A 158 -3.67 -23.76 -14.33
C MET A 158 -3.90 -22.87 -15.56
N ARG A 159 -4.54 -21.70 -15.38
CA ARG A 159 -4.80 -20.74 -16.48
C ARG A 159 -3.54 -20.16 -17.11
N LEU A 160 -2.43 -20.11 -16.37
CA LEU A 160 -1.13 -19.69 -16.89
C LEU A 160 -0.34 -20.87 -17.46
N ALA A 161 -0.31 -21.99 -16.76
CA ALA A 161 0.48 -23.16 -17.11
C ALA A 161 0.00 -23.84 -18.39
N VAL A 162 -1.31 -24.06 -18.55
CA VAL A 162 -1.86 -24.83 -19.68
C VAL A 162 -1.56 -24.15 -21.03
N PRO A 163 -1.82 -22.85 -21.23
CA PRO A 163 -1.46 -22.18 -22.47
C PRO A 163 0.04 -22.18 -22.73
N LEU A 164 0.88 -22.02 -21.69
CA LEU A 164 2.34 -22.05 -21.84
C LEU A 164 2.85 -23.44 -22.24
N MET A 165 2.30 -24.51 -21.66
CA MET A 165 2.63 -25.88 -22.04
C MET A 165 2.28 -26.15 -23.50
N GLN A 166 1.08 -25.75 -23.94
CA GLN A 166 0.63 -25.93 -25.32
C GLN A 166 1.49 -25.15 -26.30
N ARG A 167 1.81 -23.88 -25.97
CA ARG A 167 2.56 -23.00 -26.86
C ARG A 167 4.03 -23.38 -26.97
N LEU A 168 4.66 -23.72 -25.84
CA LEU A 168 6.09 -24.09 -25.80
C LEU A 168 6.32 -25.57 -26.17
N GLY A 169 5.25 -26.35 -26.37
CA GLY A 169 5.35 -27.78 -26.64
C GLY A 169 5.98 -28.59 -25.49
N ILE A 170 6.02 -28.02 -24.28
CA ILE A 170 6.70 -28.61 -23.13
C ILE A 170 5.81 -29.65 -22.48
N ARG A 171 6.36 -30.86 -22.30
CA ARG A 171 5.81 -31.84 -21.36
C ARG A 171 6.54 -31.68 -20.02
N PRO A 172 5.82 -31.44 -18.92
CA PRO A 172 6.43 -31.37 -17.61
C PRO A 172 7.07 -32.71 -17.25
N PRO A 173 8.23 -32.71 -16.57
CA PRO A 173 8.86 -33.92 -16.06
C PRO A 173 7.88 -34.72 -15.20
N GLU A 174 7.97 -36.06 -15.27
CA GLU A 174 7.11 -36.94 -14.49
C GLU A 174 7.25 -36.64 -13.00
N GLY A 175 6.16 -36.20 -12.36
CA GLY A 175 6.14 -35.85 -10.93
C GLY A 175 5.88 -34.37 -10.64
N VAL A 176 6.28 -33.45 -11.51
CA VAL A 176 6.11 -32.00 -11.27
C VAL A 176 4.62 -31.63 -11.18
N LEU A 177 3.82 -32.09 -12.14
CA LEU A 177 2.37 -31.87 -12.11
C LEU A 177 1.62 -32.75 -11.11
N ARG A 178 2.26 -33.77 -10.52
CA ARG A 178 1.61 -34.59 -9.49
C ARG A 178 1.36 -33.78 -8.22
N VAL A 179 2.17 -32.75 -7.98
CA VAL A 179 2.04 -31.87 -6.82
C VAL A 179 1.05 -30.75 -7.12
N ASN A 180 1.30 -29.90 -8.14
CA ASN A 180 0.33 -28.94 -8.69
C ASN A 180 0.88 -28.21 -9.96
N TYR A 181 0.05 -27.37 -10.61
CA TYR A 181 0.47 -26.50 -11.73
C TYR A 181 1.40 -25.34 -11.32
N ALA A 182 1.35 -24.89 -10.06
CA ALA A 182 2.19 -23.81 -9.56
C ALA A 182 3.67 -24.21 -9.50
N ASP A 183 3.94 -25.47 -9.18
CA ASP A 183 5.29 -26.04 -9.10
C ASP A 183 5.90 -26.17 -10.49
N PHE A 184 5.08 -26.48 -11.51
CA PHE A 184 5.50 -26.39 -12.91
C PHE A 184 5.87 -24.96 -13.31
N LEU A 185 5.09 -23.97 -12.90
CA LEU A 185 5.40 -22.56 -13.18
C LEU A 185 6.69 -22.11 -12.47
N GLU A 186 6.92 -22.56 -11.24
CA GLU A 186 8.15 -22.29 -10.49
C GLU A 186 9.36 -22.96 -11.14
N TYR A 187 9.22 -24.21 -11.57
CA TYR A 187 10.20 -24.91 -12.37
C TYR A 187 10.53 -24.13 -13.67
N LEU A 188 9.51 -23.66 -14.41
CA LEU A 188 9.69 -22.93 -15.66
C LEU A 188 10.41 -21.59 -15.44
N ALA A 189 10.09 -20.88 -14.36
CA ALA A 189 10.73 -19.62 -14.00
C ALA A 189 12.22 -19.82 -13.70
N VAL A 190 12.56 -20.82 -12.88
CA VAL A 190 13.96 -21.15 -12.56
C VAL A 190 14.72 -21.58 -13.81
N ALA A 191 14.11 -22.41 -14.66
CA ALA A 191 14.70 -22.81 -15.93
C ALA A 191 14.98 -21.58 -16.82
N PHE A 192 14.02 -20.69 -16.98
CA PHE A 192 14.17 -19.49 -17.79
C PHE A 192 15.30 -18.58 -17.29
N GLU A 193 15.36 -18.37 -15.97
CA GLU A 193 16.39 -17.56 -15.34
C GLU A 193 17.79 -18.16 -15.49
N GLN A 194 17.93 -19.50 -15.41
CA GLN A 194 19.21 -20.19 -15.60
C GLN A 194 19.68 -20.18 -17.06
N TYR A 195 18.79 -20.46 -18.03
CA TYR A 195 19.16 -20.58 -19.44
C TYR A 195 19.41 -19.23 -20.14
N ARG A 196 18.65 -18.17 -19.81
CA ARG A 196 18.89 -16.84 -20.41
C ARG A 196 19.94 -16.01 -19.69
N GLY A 197 20.49 -16.47 -18.55
CA GLY A 197 21.50 -15.74 -17.80
C GLY A 197 21.06 -14.33 -17.35
N VAL A 198 19.75 -14.09 -17.25
CA VAL A 198 19.18 -12.80 -16.83
C VAL A 198 19.49 -12.62 -15.35
N LYS A 199 20.64 -12.08 -14.97
CA LYS A 199 20.99 -11.72 -13.59
C LYS A 199 20.07 -10.63 -13.03
#